data_AF-A0A2T2TUD3-F1
#
_entry.id   AF-A0A2T2TUD3-F1
#
_cell.length_a   1.000
_cell.length_b   1.000
_cell.length_c   1.000
_cell.angle_alpha   90.00
_cell.angle_beta   90.00
_cell.angle_gamma   90.00
#
_symmetry.space_group_name_H-M   'P 1'
#
loop_
_entity.id
_entity.type
_entity.pdbx_description
1 polymer ?
#
loop_
_entity_poly.entity_id
_entity_poly.type
_entity_poly.pdbx_seq_one_letter_code
_entity_poly.pdbx_strand_id
1 'polypeptide(L)'
;MSDARVDRYYYIFDSREHRALVLDRATGEEQRPETDPRTSLIDHVRAERSPALQRRFARWCARQVDPGAAPSHTAAGRLWAAARRDDPAAWERVRRETSDSAMLAVALGLPQGRSEAARLLTLQACTHADAEQAALDAAHMSERWAEFSAESNPAAAARAMRTGHVNWLLDQLPIP
;
A
#
# COMPACT_ATOMS: atom_id res chain seq x y z
N MET A 1 -25.06 -0.71 11.98
CA MET A 1 -24.71 -0.30 10.60
C MET A 1 -23.29 -0.78 10.35
N SER A 2 -23.14 -1.88 9.61
CA SER A 2 -21.82 -2.38 9.23
C SER A 2 -21.17 -1.39 8.27
N ASP A 3 -19.90 -1.13 8.49
CA ASP A 3 -19.10 -0.18 7.73
C ASP A 3 -18.89 -0.74 6.31
N ALA A 4 -19.69 -0.26 5.35
CA ALA A 4 -19.89 -0.84 4.00
C ALA A 4 -18.68 -0.70 3.04
N ARG A 5 -17.47 -0.45 3.54
CA ARG A 5 -16.27 -0.21 2.70
C ARG A 5 -15.53 -1.46 2.28
N VAL A 6 -15.66 -2.56 3.03
CA VAL A 6 -15.16 -3.88 2.61
C VAL A 6 -16.11 -4.50 1.57
N ASP A 7 -17.43 -4.26 1.69
CA ASP A 7 -18.43 -4.73 0.73
C ASP A 7 -18.38 -4.01 -0.63
N ARG A 8 -17.73 -2.85 -0.71
CA ARG A 8 -17.68 -2.06 -1.95
C ARG A 8 -16.62 -2.54 -2.95
N TYR A 9 -15.61 -3.28 -2.51
CA TYR A 9 -14.47 -3.62 -3.37
C TYR A 9 -14.20 -5.13 -3.44
N TYR A 10 -13.70 -5.58 -4.59
CA TYR A 10 -12.98 -6.84 -4.69
C TYR A 10 -11.50 -6.58 -4.98
N TYR A 11 -10.64 -7.43 -4.42
CA TYR A 11 -9.21 -7.36 -4.67
C TYR A 11 -8.79 -8.52 -5.58
N ILE A 12 -8.03 -8.22 -6.62
CA ILE A 12 -7.48 -9.22 -7.56
C ILE A 12 -5.97 -9.04 -7.59
N PHE A 13 -5.23 -10.14 -7.68
CA PHE A 13 -3.79 -10.08 -7.85
C PHE A 13 -3.48 -10.08 -9.35
N ASP A 14 -2.85 -9.01 -9.84
CA ASP A 14 -2.29 -8.99 -11.19
C ASP A 14 -0.90 -9.63 -11.17
N SER A 15 -0.80 -10.80 -11.79
CA SER A 15 0.46 -11.54 -11.90
C SER A 15 1.43 -10.95 -12.93
N ARG A 16 0.98 -10.06 -13.82
CA ARG A 16 1.86 -9.38 -14.79
C ARG A 16 2.62 -8.25 -14.13
N GLU A 17 1.91 -7.45 -13.32
CA GLU A 17 2.49 -6.31 -12.60
C GLU A 17 2.90 -6.65 -11.16
N HIS A 18 2.59 -7.87 -10.69
CA HIS A 18 2.83 -8.36 -9.34
C HIS A 18 2.24 -7.45 -8.25
N ARG A 19 1.03 -6.90 -8.48
CA ARG A 19 0.38 -5.94 -7.58
C ARG A 19 -1.08 -6.31 -7.28
N ALA A 20 -1.60 -5.74 -6.20
CA ALA A 20 -3.01 -5.85 -5.86
C ALA A 20 -3.80 -4.79 -6.65
N LEU A 21 -4.79 -5.24 -7.42
CA LEU A 21 -5.79 -4.38 -8.04
C LEU A 21 -7.02 -4.29 -7.16
N VAL A 22 -7.64 -3.11 -7.13
CA VAL A 22 -8.88 -2.84 -6.42
C VAL A 22 -9.96 -2.58 -7.45
N LEU A 23 -11.05 -3.32 -7.41
CA LEU A 23 -12.17 -3.14 -8.32
C LEU A 23 -13.41 -2.74 -7.54
N ASP A 24 -14.16 -1.75 -8.04
CA ASP A 24 -15.47 -1.43 -7.49
C ASP A 24 -16.43 -2.57 -7.83
N ARG A 25 -17.09 -3.12 -6.80
CA ARG A 25 -17.96 -4.29 -6.92
C ARG A 25 -19.24 -4.01 -7.70
N ALA A 26 -19.70 -2.76 -7.74
CA ALA A 26 -20.91 -2.38 -8.44
C ALA A 26 -20.65 -2.18 -9.94
N THR A 27 -19.48 -1.64 -10.32
CA THR A 27 -19.16 -1.34 -11.72
C THR A 27 -18.25 -2.37 -12.37
N GLY A 28 -17.49 -3.13 -11.58
CA GLY A 28 -16.45 -4.04 -12.08
C GLY A 28 -15.22 -3.30 -12.64
N GLU A 29 -15.17 -1.98 -12.53
CA GLU A 29 -14.03 -1.19 -13.00
C GLU A 29 -12.92 -1.19 -11.95
N GLU A 30 -11.67 -1.23 -12.41
CA GLU A 30 -10.52 -0.92 -11.56
C GLU A 30 -10.76 0.46 -10.96
N GLN A 31 -10.74 0.55 -9.63
CA GLN A 31 -10.79 1.81 -8.91
C GLN A 31 -9.45 2.48 -9.12
N ARG A 32 -9.35 3.20 -10.24
CA ARG A 32 -8.20 4.02 -10.54
C ARG A 32 -8.17 5.18 -9.56
N PRO A 33 -6.98 5.57 -9.10
CA PRO A 33 -6.78 6.71 -8.21
C PRO A 33 -7.59 7.96 -8.62
N GLU A 34 -7.84 8.17 -9.92
CA GLU A 34 -8.63 9.30 -10.44
C GLU A 34 -10.08 9.40 -9.93
N THR A 35 -10.70 8.29 -9.52
CA THR A 35 -12.14 8.24 -9.15
C THR A 35 -12.37 8.28 -7.64
N ASP A 36 -11.33 8.62 -6.91
CA ASP A 36 -11.22 8.45 -5.48
C ASP A 36 -11.34 9.80 -4.76
N PRO A 37 -12.15 9.94 -3.68
CA PRO A 37 -12.15 11.13 -2.83
C PRO A 37 -10.80 11.39 -2.11
N ARG A 38 -9.77 10.56 -2.38
CA ARG A 38 -8.35 10.73 -1.97
C ARG A 38 -7.56 11.63 -2.94
N THR A 39 -8.24 12.36 -3.83
CA THR A 39 -7.70 13.14 -4.96
C THR A 39 -6.51 14.02 -4.57
N SER A 40 -6.52 14.67 -3.40
CA SER A 40 -5.41 15.54 -2.96
C SER A 40 -4.07 14.83 -2.74
N LEU A 41 -4.08 13.56 -2.29
CA LEU A 41 -2.85 12.78 -2.10
C LEU A 41 -2.25 12.39 -3.46
N ILE A 42 -3.12 11.94 -4.35
CA ILE A 42 -2.78 11.45 -5.68
C ILE A 42 -2.32 12.60 -6.57
N ASP A 43 -3.03 13.73 -6.53
CA ASP A 43 -2.66 14.95 -7.24
C ASP A 43 -1.32 15.48 -6.78
N HIS A 44 -1.04 15.47 -5.47
CA HIS A 44 0.24 15.91 -4.95
C HIS A 44 1.38 14.96 -5.36
N VAL A 45 1.18 13.64 -5.23
CA VAL A 45 2.16 12.62 -5.67
C VAL A 45 2.43 12.70 -7.18
N ARG A 46 1.42 13.06 -7.98
CA ARG A 46 1.53 13.24 -9.44
C ARG A 46 2.16 14.57 -9.84
N ALA A 47 1.85 15.64 -9.12
CA ALA A 47 2.38 16.99 -9.37
C ALA A 47 3.88 17.05 -9.01
N GLU A 48 4.28 16.39 -7.93
CA GLU A 48 5.67 16.19 -7.54
C GLU A 48 6.32 15.11 -8.44
N ARG A 49 6.87 15.53 -9.58
CA ARG A 49 7.53 14.65 -10.56
C ARG A 49 8.83 14.01 -10.08
N SER A 50 9.17 14.08 -8.78
CA SER A 50 10.42 13.53 -8.25
C SER A 50 10.26 12.05 -7.87
N PRO A 51 10.81 11.10 -8.65
CA PRO A 51 10.71 9.68 -8.30
C PRO A 51 11.35 9.38 -6.94
N ALA A 52 12.39 10.14 -6.56
CA ALA A 52 13.03 10.01 -5.25
C ALA A 52 12.07 10.32 -4.10
N LEU A 53 11.24 11.38 -4.23
CA LEU A 53 10.25 11.74 -3.21
C LEU A 53 9.18 10.64 -3.08
N GLN A 54 8.64 10.18 -4.22
CA GLN A 54 7.64 9.11 -4.27
C GLN A 54 8.17 7.82 -3.62
N ARG A 55 9.45 7.48 -3.85
CA ARG A 55 10.14 6.36 -3.18
C ARG A 55 10.27 6.54 -1.68
N ARG A 56 10.61 7.74 -1.21
CA ARG A 56 10.66 8.03 0.23
C ARG A 56 9.29 7.88 0.86
N PHE A 57 8.24 8.36 0.19
CA PHE A 57 6.87 8.23 0.65
C PHE A 57 6.43 6.77 0.76
N ALA A 58 6.64 5.96 -0.29
CA ALA A 58 6.34 4.52 -0.27
C ALA A 58 7.05 3.80 0.90
N ARG A 59 8.33 4.13 1.15
CA ARG A 59 9.09 3.62 2.29
C ARG A 59 8.56 4.11 3.64
N TRP A 60 8.05 5.34 3.71
CA TRP A 60 7.42 5.85 4.92
C TRP A 60 6.10 5.11 5.22
N CYS A 61 5.25 4.85 4.21
CA CYS A 61 4.04 4.02 4.35
C CYS A 61 4.41 2.61 4.84
N ALA A 62 5.44 2.00 4.25
CA ALA A 62 5.96 0.71 4.67
C ALA A 62 6.48 0.69 6.11
N ARG A 63 6.98 1.81 6.65
CA ARG A 63 7.36 1.92 8.07
C ARG A 63 6.16 2.00 9.00
N GLN A 64 5.03 2.54 8.56
CA GLN A 64 3.84 2.68 9.41
C GLN A 64 3.24 1.32 9.80
N VAL A 65 3.38 0.31 8.94
CA VAL A 65 2.86 -1.05 9.18
C VAL A 65 3.79 -1.92 10.05
N ASP A 66 4.60 -1.26 10.88
CA ASP A 66 5.64 -1.81 11.77
C ASP A 66 6.41 -3.00 11.15
N PRO A 67 7.18 -2.77 10.08
CA PRO A 67 7.83 -3.85 9.36
C PRO A 67 8.96 -4.51 10.19
N GLY A 68 9.44 -3.85 11.25
CA GLY A 68 10.50 -4.35 12.13
C GLY A 68 10.08 -5.56 12.97
N ALA A 69 8.79 -5.74 13.23
CA ALA A 69 8.28 -6.92 13.92
C ALA A 69 8.32 -8.22 13.09
N ALA A 70 8.52 -8.14 11.77
CA ALA A 70 8.51 -9.34 10.92
C ALA A 70 9.87 -10.04 10.93
N PRO A 71 9.93 -11.36 11.19
CA PRO A 71 11.19 -12.11 11.10
C PRO A 71 11.75 -12.09 9.67
N SER A 72 13.07 -12.00 9.54
CA SER A 72 13.77 -11.85 8.24
C SER A 72 13.52 -12.99 7.25
N HIS A 73 13.17 -14.19 7.74
CA HIS A 73 12.86 -15.35 6.90
C HIS A 73 11.42 -15.34 6.36
N THR A 74 10.54 -14.44 6.83
CA THR A 74 9.17 -14.30 6.31
C THR A 74 9.14 -13.44 5.04
N ALA A 75 8.07 -13.56 4.24
CA ALA A 75 7.89 -12.73 3.05
C ALA A 75 7.96 -11.22 3.38
N ALA A 76 7.27 -10.80 4.45
CA ALA A 76 7.30 -9.41 4.94
C ALA A 76 8.73 -8.96 5.33
N GLY A 77 9.44 -9.79 6.10
CA GLY A 77 10.82 -9.47 6.51
C GLY A 77 11.79 -9.36 5.32
N ARG A 78 11.67 -10.25 4.33
CA ARG A 78 12.48 -10.20 3.09
C ARG A 78 12.17 -8.96 2.26
N LEU A 79 10.88 -8.63 2.07
CA LEU A 79 10.46 -7.44 1.32
C LEU A 79 10.98 -6.16 1.96
N TRP A 80 10.86 -6.04 3.28
CA TRP A 80 11.38 -4.88 4.00
C TRP A 80 12.90 -4.78 3.91
N ALA A 81 13.62 -5.90 4.02
CA ALA A 81 15.06 -5.93 3.84
C ALA A 81 15.49 -5.43 2.45
N ALA A 82 14.75 -5.80 1.40
CA ALA A 82 15.00 -5.34 0.04
C ALA A 82 14.67 -3.84 -0.14
N ALA A 83 13.53 -3.37 0.38
CA ALA A 83 13.13 -1.97 0.30
C ALA A 83 14.15 -1.00 0.93
N ARG A 84 14.88 -1.44 1.96
CA ARG A 84 15.95 -0.64 2.60
C ARG A 84 17.22 -0.50 1.76
N ARG A 85 17.49 -1.42 0.83
CA ARG A 85 18.75 -1.46 0.06
C ARG A 85 18.73 -0.57 -1.19
N ASP A 86 17.56 -0.06 -1.58
CA ASP A 86 17.37 0.79 -2.77
C ASP A 86 17.98 0.22 -4.05
N ASP A 87 17.92 -1.11 -4.19
CA ASP A 87 18.49 -1.87 -5.31
C ASP A 87 17.34 -2.51 -6.13
N PRO A 88 17.06 -2.01 -7.35
CA PRO A 88 15.99 -2.54 -8.20
C PRO A 88 16.11 -4.04 -8.51
N ALA A 89 17.33 -4.57 -8.65
CA ALA A 89 17.53 -6.00 -8.93
C ALA A 89 17.18 -6.87 -7.70
N ALA A 90 17.44 -6.37 -6.50
CA ALA A 90 16.99 -7.01 -5.27
C ALA A 90 15.47 -6.95 -5.11
N TRP A 91 14.83 -5.85 -5.52
CA TRP A 91 13.37 -5.69 -5.48
C TRP A 91 12.66 -6.68 -6.40
N GLU A 92 13.07 -6.76 -7.65
CA GLU A 92 12.44 -7.64 -8.64
C GLU A 92 12.52 -9.11 -8.21
N ARG A 93 13.71 -9.53 -7.75
CA ARG A 93 13.92 -10.88 -7.23
C ARG A 93 13.01 -11.19 -6.04
N VAL A 94 12.97 -10.33 -5.02
CA VAL A 94 12.15 -10.61 -3.84
C VAL A 94 10.67 -10.64 -4.19
N ARG A 95 10.20 -9.76 -5.09
CA ARG A 95 8.79 -9.75 -5.54
C ARG A 95 8.38 -11.02 -6.26
N ARG A 96 9.29 -11.64 -7.02
CA ARG A 96 9.07 -12.97 -7.61
C ARG A 96 9.01 -14.05 -6.52
N GLU A 97 9.97 -14.06 -5.60
CA GLU A 97 10.04 -15.04 -4.50
C GLU A 97 8.87 -14.94 -3.51
N THR A 98 8.22 -13.78 -3.40
CA THR A 98 7.08 -13.56 -2.49
C THR A 98 5.72 -13.51 -3.21
N SER A 99 5.69 -13.79 -4.52
CA SER A 99 4.48 -13.66 -5.35
C SER A 99 3.31 -14.49 -4.82
N ASP A 100 3.56 -15.75 -4.41
CA ASP A 100 2.51 -16.63 -3.87
C ASP A 100 1.93 -16.10 -2.55
N SER A 101 2.80 -15.56 -1.68
CA SER A 101 2.36 -14.93 -0.43
C SER A 101 1.53 -13.66 -0.69
N ALA A 102 1.93 -12.86 -1.68
CA ALA A 102 1.18 -11.68 -2.09
C ALA A 102 -0.18 -12.06 -2.69
N MET A 103 -0.22 -13.07 -3.56
CA MET A 103 -1.45 -13.61 -4.13
C MET A 103 -2.40 -14.12 -3.04
N LEU A 104 -1.89 -14.88 -2.06
CA LEU A 104 -2.67 -15.37 -0.92
C LEU A 104 -3.23 -14.22 -0.07
N ALA A 105 -2.40 -13.21 0.19
CA ALA A 105 -2.80 -12.01 0.92
C ALA A 105 -3.94 -11.27 0.19
N VAL A 106 -3.87 -11.14 -1.13
CA VAL A 106 -4.93 -10.51 -1.92
C VAL A 106 -6.20 -11.36 -1.96
N ALA A 107 -6.08 -12.65 -2.29
CA ALA A 107 -7.23 -13.51 -2.59
C ALA A 107 -8.00 -13.93 -1.33
N LEU A 108 -7.32 -14.14 -0.21
CA LEU A 108 -7.93 -14.63 1.03
C LEU A 108 -7.79 -13.64 2.19
N GLY A 109 -6.64 -12.97 2.30
CA GLY A 109 -6.34 -12.09 3.42
C GLY A 109 -7.18 -10.82 3.43
N LEU A 110 -7.17 -10.05 2.34
CA LEU A 110 -7.91 -8.79 2.24
C LEU A 110 -9.43 -8.97 2.37
N PRO A 111 -10.09 -9.96 1.73
CA PRO A 111 -11.53 -10.18 1.92
C PRO A 111 -11.93 -10.52 3.36
N GLN A 112 -11.01 -11.08 4.15
CA GLN A 112 -11.23 -11.37 5.56
C GLN A 112 -10.81 -10.22 6.49
N GLY A 113 -10.37 -9.08 5.95
CA GLY A 113 -9.88 -7.96 6.75
C GLY A 113 -8.64 -8.29 7.59
N ARG A 114 -7.74 -9.16 7.08
CA ARG A 114 -6.51 -9.53 7.79
C ARG A 114 -5.49 -8.40 7.69
N SER A 115 -5.10 -7.82 8.82
CA SER A 115 -4.10 -6.74 8.85
C SER A 115 -2.74 -7.21 8.33
N GLU A 116 -2.34 -8.46 8.58
CA GLU A 116 -1.08 -9.02 8.07
C GLU A 116 -1.03 -9.07 6.54
N ALA A 117 -2.19 -9.26 5.90
CA ALA A 117 -2.29 -9.24 4.44
C ALA A 117 -2.04 -7.83 3.90
N ALA A 118 -2.71 -6.81 4.46
CA ALA A 118 -2.50 -5.41 4.08
C ALA A 118 -1.06 -4.95 4.38
N ARG A 119 -0.47 -5.40 5.50
CA ARG A 119 0.94 -5.17 5.83
C ARG A 119 1.86 -5.76 4.77
N LEU A 120 1.69 -7.03 4.40
CA LEU A 120 2.51 -7.67 3.38
C LEU A 120 2.42 -6.92 2.05
N LEU A 121 1.21 -6.51 1.66
CA LEU A 121 0.97 -5.80 0.40
C LEU A 121 1.51 -4.38 0.39
N THR A 122 1.54 -3.70 1.54
CA THR A 122 2.25 -2.41 1.69
C THR A 122 3.75 -2.58 1.41
N LEU A 123 4.35 -3.64 1.95
CA LEU A 123 5.77 -3.96 1.74
C LEU A 123 6.07 -4.38 0.29
N GLN A 124 5.16 -5.14 -0.32
CA GLN A 124 5.21 -5.53 -1.73
C GLN A 124 5.11 -4.31 -2.66
N ALA A 125 4.23 -3.36 -2.36
CA ALA A 125 4.08 -2.12 -3.12
C ALA A 125 5.35 -1.27 -3.09
N CYS A 126 6.01 -1.18 -1.93
CA CYS A 126 7.24 -0.41 -1.77
C CYS A 126 8.39 -0.87 -2.69
N THR A 127 8.39 -2.13 -3.14
CA THR A 127 9.39 -2.71 -4.05
C THR A 127 8.97 -2.66 -5.52
N HIS A 128 7.86 -1.99 -5.87
CA HIS A 128 7.42 -1.81 -7.25
C HIS A 128 8.48 -1.06 -8.09
N ALA A 129 8.67 -1.34 -9.38
CA ALA A 129 9.73 -0.71 -10.20
C ALA A 129 9.39 0.73 -10.62
N ASP A 130 8.10 1.02 -10.79
CA ASP A 130 7.57 2.38 -10.95
C ASP A 130 7.40 3.06 -9.58
N ALA A 131 7.89 4.30 -9.46
CA ALA A 131 7.90 5.05 -8.20
C ALA A 131 6.54 5.64 -7.83
N GLU A 132 5.75 6.09 -8.81
CA GLU A 132 4.39 6.59 -8.60
C GLU A 132 3.51 5.44 -8.12
N GLN A 133 3.55 4.30 -8.83
CA GLN A 133 2.78 3.12 -8.46
C GLN A 133 3.16 2.60 -7.08
N ALA A 134 4.45 2.62 -6.73
CA ALA A 134 4.91 2.25 -5.39
C ALA A 134 4.28 3.15 -4.30
N ALA A 135 4.23 4.46 -4.55
CA ALA A 135 3.64 5.43 -3.62
C ALA A 135 2.14 5.22 -3.46
N LEU A 136 1.42 5.08 -4.57
CA LEU A 136 -0.04 4.92 -4.58
C LEU A 136 -0.49 3.63 -3.89
N ASP A 137 0.12 2.50 -4.26
CA ASP A 137 -0.25 1.19 -3.72
C ASP A 137 0.16 1.06 -2.25
N ALA A 138 1.33 1.59 -1.86
CA ALA A 138 1.77 1.53 -0.46
C ALA A 138 0.86 2.38 0.44
N ALA A 139 0.44 3.57 -0.01
CA ALA A 139 -0.51 4.38 0.72
C ALA A 139 -1.89 3.70 0.82
N HIS A 140 -2.37 3.08 -0.25
CA HIS A 140 -3.65 2.38 -0.18
C HIS A 140 -3.61 1.20 0.80
N MET A 141 -2.57 0.38 0.73
CA MET A 141 -2.43 -0.80 1.59
C MET A 141 -2.13 -0.45 3.05
N SER A 142 -1.40 0.63 3.34
CA SER A 142 -1.18 1.08 4.73
C SER A 142 -2.46 1.63 5.36
N GLU A 143 -3.34 2.28 4.57
CA GLU A 143 -4.68 2.66 5.01
C GLU A 143 -5.52 1.42 5.38
N ARG A 144 -5.50 0.38 4.55
CA ARG A 144 -6.18 -0.90 4.86
C ARG A 144 -5.59 -1.60 6.07
N TRP A 145 -4.27 -1.55 6.25
CA TRP A 145 -3.65 -2.08 7.45
C TRP A 145 -4.15 -1.36 8.71
N ALA A 146 -4.25 -0.03 8.68
CA ALA A 146 -4.76 0.75 9.81
C ALA A 146 -6.24 0.43 10.10
N GLU A 147 -7.07 0.29 9.06
CA GLU A 147 -8.47 -0.14 9.17
C GLU A 147 -8.57 -1.52 9.83
N PHE A 148 -7.80 -2.50 9.35
CA PHE A 148 -7.87 -3.89 9.80
C PHE A 148 -7.22 -4.13 11.15
N SER A 149 -6.29 -3.27 11.56
CA SER A 149 -5.60 -3.37 12.87
C SER A 149 -6.38 -2.71 14.00
N ALA A 150 -7.42 -1.94 13.69
CA ALA A 150 -8.17 -1.20 14.70
C ALA A 150 -9.19 -2.10 15.42
N GLU A 151 -8.99 -2.30 16.72
CA GLU A 151 -9.95 -3.01 17.58
C GLU A 151 -11.28 -2.25 17.72
N SER A 152 -11.24 -0.93 17.59
CA SER A 152 -12.42 -0.07 17.62
C SER A 152 -12.32 1.08 16.61
N ASN A 153 -13.45 1.38 15.96
CA ASN A 153 -13.60 2.42 14.93
C ASN A 153 -12.61 2.34 13.73
N PRO A 154 -12.67 1.27 12.91
CA PRO A 154 -11.83 1.09 11.72
C PRO A 154 -11.80 2.29 10.76
N ALA A 155 -12.95 2.93 10.51
CA ALA A 155 -13.03 4.12 9.65
C ALA A 155 -12.29 5.35 10.22
N ALA A 156 -12.17 5.48 11.53
CA ALA A 156 -11.36 6.54 12.13
C ALA A 156 -9.86 6.24 11.98
N ALA A 157 -9.44 4.99 12.19
CA ALA A 157 -8.04 4.59 12.00
C ALA A 157 -7.57 4.76 10.55
N ALA A 158 -8.39 4.34 9.57
CA ALA A 158 -8.12 4.57 8.15
C ALA A 158 -7.99 6.07 7.82
N ARG A 159 -8.88 6.91 8.36
CA ARG A 159 -8.80 8.37 8.18
C ARG A 159 -7.54 8.97 8.81
N ALA A 160 -7.16 8.53 10.01
CA ALA A 160 -5.96 9.00 10.69
C ALA A 160 -4.70 8.67 9.87
N MET A 161 -4.61 7.45 9.34
CA MET A 161 -3.52 7.04 8.46
C MET A 161 -3.46 7.94 7.22
N ARG A 162 -4.60 8.18 6.57
CA ARG A 162 -4.71 9.08 5.41
C ARG A 162 -4.29 10.52 5.73
N THR A 163 -4.68 11.07 6.87
CA THR A 163 -4.22 12.39 7.31
C THR A 163 -2.71 12.41 7.48
N GLY A 164 -2.13 11.35 8.06
CA GLY A 164 -0.68 11.19 8.15
C GLY A 164 0.01 11.18 6.78
N HIS A 165 -0.60 10.54 5.78
CA HIS A 165 -0.08 10.54 4.40
C HIS A 165 -0.01 11.95 3.82
N VAL A 166 -1.09 12.73 3.95
CA VAL A 166 -1.16 14.12 3.45
C VAL A 166 -0.17 15.01 4.17
N ASN A 167 -0.13 14.95 5.50
CA ASN A 167 0.80 15.76 6.30
C ASN A 167 2.26 15.45 5.93
N TRP A 168 2.62 14.17 5.78
CA TRP A 168 3.97 13.80 5.39
C TRP A 168 4.36 14.44 4.07
N LEU A 169 3.48 14.42 3.06
CA LEU A 169 3.75 15.03 1.75
C LEU A 169 3.86 16.55 1.82
N LEU A 170 2.96 17.21 2.55
CA LEU A 170 3.01 18.66 2.75
C LEU A 170 4.30 19.11 3.45
N ASP A 171 4.81 18.33 4.41
CA ASP A 171 6.08 18.61 5.10
C ASP A 171 7.30 18.52 4.18
N GLN A 172 7.17 17.93 2.98
CA GLN A 172 8.25 17.88 1.99
C GLN A 172 8.27 19.06 1.03
N LEU A 173 7.26 19.94 1.08
CA LEU A 173 7.24 21.15 0.28
C LEU A 173 8.30 22.14 0.79
N PRO A 174 9.07 22.79 -0.11
CA PRO A 174 9.92 23.89 0.30
C PRO A 174 9.04 24.99 0.90
N ILE A 175 9.40 25.45 2.11
CA ILE A 175 8.79 26.64 2.70
C ILE A 175 9.15 27.83 1.79
N PRO A 176 8.17 28.65 1.36
CA PRO A 176 8.41 29.78 0.48
C PRO A 176 9.38 30.83 1.09
#